data_AF-A0AAD3ZHW5-F1
#
_entry.id   AF-A0AAD3ZHW5-F1
#
_cell.length_a   1.000
_cell.length_b   1.000
_cell.length_c   1.000
_cell.angle_alpha   90.00
_cell.angle_beta   90.00
_cell.angle_gamma   90.00
#
_symmetry.space_group_name_H-M   'P 1'
#
loop_
_entity.id
_entity.type
_entity.pdbx_description
1 polymer ?
#
loop_
_entity_poly.entity_id
_entity_poly.type
_entity_poly.pdbx_seq_one_letter_code
_entity_poly.pdbx_strand_id
1 'polypeptide(L)'
;MGSFMVLLGWLLDILSLKGLSDAIFTRFATPSDPDYPVHRAVWGLLAAGEVEKAHALARGRWERSKSPRSGRDYIHVLLRKRDFSEAEKVAAELAERYPENAWLRVLYGDIVRFFSDPENPERALEIYRQADPLCTAMLPDHYPLSVLLKRVTRIYRERGDEDALLESMERFLSLKSTNFHHDEFILLAELHLKRGNRERAREVLETGCKAKVRDVHLREAWRKMGFGDPPPIPPRKKALPDLGGYEKVPVKTKLLTEADDPVETIKSYVEDSLKPGDVVAFSSCVAAIMEGRMLMEGTVPISLLARFTSRLIAGRHPVGAFTSSAPMANALSAQTALEEVGALRILVAIVAGGIGKAFRRDGWFYVVAGPQVAQIDDILGSLPPYDYYVMLGPKDPYLLSNRIARGLGDGVGAAIVDANDLGIAWAVGYSDRVDAKALETAMADNPAGNQDQMTPIVLVRALEGRAGLLTSPR
;
A
#
# COMPACT_ATOMS: atom_id res chain seq x y z
N MET A 1 -7.13 -38.54 2.05
CA MET A 1 -8.19 -37.59 2.42
C MET A 1 -7.78 -36.14 2.14
N GLY A 2 -6.57 -35.69 2.52
CA GLY A 2 -6.09 -34.31 2.30
C GLY A 2 -6.16 -33.80 0.85
N SER A 3 -5.59 -34.52 -0.12
CA SER A 3 -5.59 -34.08 -1.53
C SER A 3 -7.00 -33.93 -2.14
N PHE A 4 -7.94 -34.79 -1.73
CA PHE A 4 -9.34 -34.65 -2.14
C PHE A 4 -9.97 -33.38 -1.56
N MET A 5 -9.70 -33.06 -0.29
CA MET A 5 -10.20 -31.83 0.33
C MET A 5 -9.62 -30.59 -0.36
N VAL A 6 -8.33 -30.59 -0.72
CA VAL A 6 -7.73 -29.47 -1.45
C VAL A 6 -8.37 -29.28 -2.83
N LEU A 7 -8.71 -30.36 -3.54
CA LEU A 7 -9.45 -30.29 -4.81
C LEU A 7 -10.87 -29.73 -4.62
N LEU A 8 -11.57 -30.13 -3.55
CA LEU A 8 -12.86 -29.54 -3.18
C LEU A 8 -12.72 -28.03 -2.88
N GLY A 9 -11.67 -27.65 -2.15
CA GLY A 9 -11.33 -26.26 -1.89
C GLY A 9 -11.18 -25.46 -3.18
N TRP A 10 -10.46 -25.98 -4.16
CA TRP A 10 -10.33 -25.37 -5.49
C TRP A 10 -11.68 -25.17 -6.20
N LEU A 11 -12.53 -26.19 -6.21
CA LEU A 11 -13.86 -26.10 -6.81
C LEU A 11 -14.67 -24.96 -6.17
N LEU A 12 -14.69 -24.91 -4.84
CA LEU A 12 -15.39 -23.87 -4.08
C LEU A 12 -14.78 -22.47 -4.33
N ASP A 13 -13.47 -22.40 -4.50
CA ASP A 13 -12.76 -21.15 -4.81
C ASP A 13 -13.16 -20.57 -6.17
N ILE A 14 -13.21 -21.43 -7.20
CA ILE A 14 -13.67 -21.07 -8.55
C ILE A 14 -15.11 -20.58 -8.52
N LEU A 15 -15.96 -21.23 -7.72
CA LEU A 15 -17.36 -20.86 -7.48
C LEU A 15 -17.52 -19.63 -6.56
N SER A 16 -16.42 -18.96 -6.18
CA SER A 16 -16.42 -17.77 -5.32
C SER A 16 -16.96 -18.01 -3.90
N LEU A 17 -16.91 -19.25 -3.41
CA LEU A 17 -17.29 -19.63 -2.04
C LEU A 17 -16.08 -19.56 -1.09
N LYS A 18 -15.47 -18.37 -1.01
CA LYS A 18 -14.17 -18.15 -0.38
C LYS A 18 -14.10 -18.52 1.10
N GLY A 19 -15.16 -18.24 1.86
CA GLY A 19 -15.22 -18.63 3.27
C GLY A 19 -15.10 -20.14 3.49
N LEU A 20 -15.54 -20.96 2.51
CA LEU A 20 -15.40 -22.42 2.57
C LEU A 20 -14.06 -22.88 1.99
N SER A 21 -13.63 -22.34 0.84
CA SER A 21 -12.36 -22.73 0.22
C SER A 21 -11.17 -22.41 1.12
N ASP A 22 -11.14 -21.22 1.72
CA ASP A 22 -10.05 -20.81 2.62
C ASP A 22 -10.02 -21.68 3.88
N ALA A 23 -11.17 -21.96 4.50
CA ALA A 23 -11.23 -22.84 5.66
C ALA A 23 -10.72 -24.26 5.34
N ILE A 24 -11.01 -24.76 4.14
CA ILE A 24 -10.49 -26.04 3.65
C ILE A 24 -8.98 -25.96 3.44
N PHE A 25 -8.47 -24.94 2.75
CA PHE A 25 -7.04 -24.79 2.50
C PHE A 25 -6.26 -24.67 3.82
N THR A 26 -6.67 -23.79 4.73
CA THR A 26 -6.05 -23.62 6.06
C THR A 26 -5.98 -24.93 6.85
N ARG A 27 -7.00 -25.78 6.73
CA ARG A 27 -7.07 -27.04 7.48
C ARG A 27 -6.33 -28.20 6.82
N PHE A 28 -6.29 -28.26 5.50
CA PHE A 28 -5.90 -29.47 4.77
C PHE A 28 -4.72 -29.30 3.82
N ALA A 29 -4.30 -28.07 3.49
CA ALA A 29 -3.16 -27.86 2.62
C ALA A 29 -1.85 -28.30 3.29
N THR A 30 -0.97 -28.88 2.49
CA THR A 30 0.34 -29.40 2.89
C THR A 30 1.43 -28.81 2.01
N PRO A 31 2.71 -28.90 2.42
CA PRO A 31 3.83 -28.49 1.57
C PRO A 31 3.88 -29.10 0.16
N SER A 32 3.24 -30.25 -0.03
CA SER A 32 3.19 -30.97 -1.31
C SER A 32 2.14 -30.43 -2.26
N ASP A 33 1.17 -29.64 -1.78
CA ASP A 33 0.14 -29.04 -2.61
C ASP A 33 0.67 -27.84 -3.43
N PRO A 34 -0.03 -27.41 -4.50
CA PRO A 34 0.40 -26.26 -5.30
C PRO A 34 0.54 -24.95 -4.50
N ASP A 35 1.29 -23.98 -5.05
CA ASP A 35 1.58 -22.72 -4.35
C ASP A 35 0.33 -21.97 -3.90
N TYR A 36 -0.74 -21.96 -4.70
CA TYR A 36 -1.94 -21.17 -4.39
C TYR A 36 -2.70 -21.67 -3.14
N PRO A 37 -3.12 -22.94 -3.02
CA PRO A 37 -3.73 -23.45 -1.79
C PRO A 37 -2.86 -23.24 -0.56
N VAL A 38 -1.53 -23.44 -0.69
CA VAL A 38 -0.61 -23.25 0.42
C VAL A 38 -0.53 -21.77 0.83
N HIS A 39 -0.43 -20.86 -0.14
CA HIS A 39 -0.49 -19.42 0.08
C HIS A 39 -1.75 -19.01 0.86
N ARG A 40 -2.93 -19.49 0.44
CA ARG A 40 -4.20 -19.25 1.14
C ARG A 40 -4.21 -19.82 2.56
N ALA A 41 -3.66 -21.01 2.72
CA ALA A 41 -3.56 -21.66 4.02
C ALA A 41 -2.65 -20.88 4.98
N VAL A 42 -1.48 -20.41 4.52
CA VAL A 42 -0.56 -19.55 5.28
C VAL A 42 -1.27 -18.28 5.76
N TRP A 43 -2.00 -17.58 4.88
CA TRP A 43 -2.80 -16.42 5.27
C TRP A 43 -3.86 -16.74 6.32
N GLY A 44 -4.59 -17.85 6.15
CA GLY A 44 -5.59 -18.26 7.13
C GLY A 44 -4.98 -18.58 8.50
N LEU A 45 -3.81 -19.23 8.54
CA LEU A 45 -3.08 -19.51 9.78
C LEU A 45 -2.58 -18.23 10.45
N LEU A 46 -2.02 -17.29 9.69
CA LEU A 46 -1.58 -16.00 10.22
C LEU A 46 -2.76 -15.20 10.79
N ALA A 47 -3.89 -15.15 10.09
CA ALA A 47 -5.10 -14.49 10.57
C ALA A 47 -5.67 -15.13 11.84
N ALA A 48 -5.44 -16.43 12.05
CA ALA A 48 -5.81 -17.15 13.27
C ALA A 48 -4.78 -17.00 14.41
N GLY A 49 -3.68 -16.27 14.19
CA GLY A 49 -2.57 -16.15 15.15
C GLY A 49 -1.68 -17.40 15.25
N GLU A 50 -1.85 -18.37 14.35
CA GLU A 50 -1.10 -19.64 14.35
C GLU A 50 0.25 -19.51 13.62
N VAL A 51 1.07 -18.55 14.06
CA VAL A 51 2.32 -18.15 13.38
C VAL A 51 3.30 -19.30 13.17
N GLU A 52 3.47 -20.19 14.15
CA GLU A 52 4.37 -21.35 14.03
C GLU A 52 3.91 -22.36 12.98
N LYS A 53 2.59 -22.58 12.85
CA LYS A 53 2.06 -23.46 11.80
C LYS A 53 2.20 -22.83 10.42
N ALA A 54 1.94 -21.53 10.32
CA ALA A 54 2.16 -20.77 9.08
C ALA A 54 3.63 -20.86 8.64
N HIS A 55 4.56 -20.69 9.59
CA HIS A 55 6.00 -20.83 9.36
C HIS A 55 6.39 -22.23 8.87
N ALA A 56 5.96 -23.29 9.56
CA ALA A 56 6.26 -24.66 9.14
C ALA A 56 5.70 -24.98 7.73
N LEU A 57 4.49 -24.52 7.43
CA LEU A 57 3.85 -24.74 6.14
C LEU A 57 4.55 -23.95 5.01
N ALA A 58 4.83 -22.66 5.22
CA ALA A 58 5.51 -21.81 4.25
C ALA A 58 6.94 -22.31 3.98
N ARG A 59 7.69 -22.64 5.03
CA ARG A 59 9.04 -23.22 4.92
C ARG A 59 9.02 -24.51 4.12
N GLY A 60 8.17 -25.46 4.50
CA GLY A 60 8.10 -26.76 3.82
C GLY A 60 7.72 -26.61 2.36
N ARG A 61 6.87 -25.63 2.01
CA ARG A 61 6.52 -25.35 0.62
C ARG A 61 7.69 -24.75 -0.14
N TRP A 62 8.34 -23.73 0.43
CA TRP A 62 9.54 -23.11 -0.14
C TRP A 62 10.64 -24.14 -0.43
N GLU A 63 10.94 -25.03 0.52
CA GLU A 63 11.94 -26.10 0.36
C GLU A 63 11.64 -27.04 -0.82
N ARG A 64 10.37 -27.19 -1.21
CA ARG A 64 9.94 -28.07 -2.31
C ARG A 64 9.81 -27.38 -3.65
N SER A 65 9.16 -26.22 -3.70
CA SER A 65 8.86 -25.55 -4.97
C SER A 65 9.93 -24.58 -5.41
N LYS A 66 10.57 -23.89 -4.45
CA LYS A 66 11.52 -22.80 -4.70
C LYS A 66 10.97 -21.75 -5.68
N SER A 67 9.66 -21.54 -5.69
CA SER A 67 8.98 -20.61 -6.61
C SER A 67 8.94 -19.19 -6.05
N PRO A 68 8.81 -18.14 -6.90
CA PRO A 68 8.69 -16.77 -6.45
C PRO A 68 7.57 -16.54 -5.42
N ARG A 69 6.38 -17.14 -5.64
CA ARG A 69 5.25 -17.06 -4.69
C ARG A 69 5.60 -17.65 -3.34
N SER A 70 6.08 -18.89 -3.32
CA SER A 70 6.39 -19.59 -2.07
C SER A 70 7.52 -18.95 -1.28
N GLY A 71 8.55 -18.43 -1.98
CA GLY A 71 9.65 -17.73 -1.35
C GLY A 71 9.20 -16.40 -0.76
N ARG A 72 8.37 -15.62 -1.46
CA ARG A 72 7.75 -14.41 -0.92
C ARG A 72 6.91 -14.71 0.32
N ASP A 73 6.03 -15.72 0.26
CA ASP A 73 5.23 -16.11 1.42
C ASP A 73 6.10 -16.47 2.63
N TYR A 74 7.17 -17.25 2.41
CA TYR A 74 8.09 -17.61 3.49
C TYR A 74 8.84 -16.41 4.04
N ILE A 75 9.33 -15.50 3.19
CA ILE A 75 9.98 -14.25 3.59
C ILE A 75 9.08 -13.44 4.54
N HIS A 76 7.81 -13.19 4.18
CA HIS A 76 6.93 -12.38 5.06
C HIS A 76 6.58 -13.10 6.37
N VAL A 77 6.54 -14.43 6.39
CA VAL A 77 6.41 -15.16 7.66
C VAL A 77 7.68 -15.00 8.51
N LEU A 78 8.87 -15.02 7.91
CA LEU A 78 10.14 -14.77 8.61
C LEU A 78 10.24 -13.33 9.10
N LEU A 79 9.83 -12.35 8.30
CA LEU A 79 9.77 -10.93 8.69
C LEU A 79 8.86 -10.73 9.90
N ARG A 80 7.65 -11.32 9.89
CA ARG A 80 6.74 -11.33 11.06
C ARG A 80 7.40 -11.92 12.30
N LYS A 81 8.20 -12.98 12.14
CA LYS A 81 8.97 -13.63 13.22
C LYS A 81 10.27 -12.90 13.58
N ARG A 82 10.61 -11.82 12.86
CA ARG A 82 11.86 -11.06 12.99
C ARG A 82 13.12 -11.90 12.72
N ASP A 83 13.01 -12.94 11.90
CA ASP A 83 14.15 -13.73 11.43
C ASP A 83 14.69 -13.14 10.11
N PHE A 84 15.30 -11.96 10.23
CA PHE A 84 15.77 -11.19 9.08
C PHE A 84 16.95 -11.86 8.37
N SER A 85 17.78 -12.61 9.10
CA SER A 85 18.91 -13.34 8.52
C SER A 85 18.43 -14.44 7.58
N GLU A 86 17.43 -15.23 7.99
CA GLU A 86 16.88 -16.25 7.11
C GLU A 86 16.07 -15.64 5.96
N ALA A 87 15.32 -14.56 6.21
CA ALA A 87 14.59 -13.84 5.16
C ALA A 87 15.53 -13.34 4.05
N GLU A 88 16.70 -12.81 4.43
CA GLU A 88 17.73 -12.38 3.51
C GLU A 88 18.28 -13.54 2.66
N LYS A 89 18.58 -14.69 3.28
CA LYS A 89 19.06 -15.88 2.54
C LYS A 89 18.05 -16.34 1.50
N VAL A 90 16.76 -16.37 1.86
CA VAL A 90 15.68 -16.75 0.95
C VAL A 90 15.55 -15.74 -0.19
N ALA A 91 15.66 -14.44 0.09
CA ALA A 91 15.60 -13.40 -0.93
C ALA A 91 16.81 -13.45 -1.89
N ALA A 92 18.00 -13.69 -1.37
CA ALA A 92 19.20 -13.90 -2.18
C ALA A 92 19.07 -15.14 -3.08
N GLU A 93 18.64 -16.28 -2.54
CA GLU A 93 18.41 -17.52 -3.31
C GLU A 93 17.37 -17.30 -4.42
N LEU A 94 16.29 -16.57 -4.15
CA LEU A 94 15.30 -16.19 -5.17
C LEU A 94 15.91 -15.35 -6.30
N ALA A 95 16.68 -14.31 -5.96
CA ALA A 95 17.28 -13.41 -6.93
C ALA A 95 18.34 -14.11 -7.80
N GLU A 96 19.05 -15.10 -7.26
CA GLU A 96 20.01 -15.93 -8.00
C GLU A 96 19.31 -16.95 -8.89
N ARG A 97 18.24 -17.60 -8.40
CA ARG A 97 17.48 -18.60 -9.15
C ARG A 97 16.70 -18.01 -10.32
N TYR A 98 16.27 -16.75 -10.19
CA TYR A 98 15.48 -16.04 -11.18
C TYR A 98 16.17 -14.72 -11.59
N PRO A 99 17.34 -14.78 -12.26
CA PRO A 99 18.18 -13.61 -12.51
C PRO A 99 17.50 -12.55 -13.39
N GLU A 100 16.57 -12.95 -14.26
CA GLU A 100 15.81 -12.05 -15.15
C GLU A 100 14.63 -11.36 -14.44
N ASN A 101 14.30 -11.75 -13.20
CA ASN A 101 13.19 -11.16 -12.47
C ASN A 101 13.67 -9.96 -11.65
N ALA A 102 13.50 -8.76 -12.21
CA ALA A 102 13.87 -7.50 -11.58
C ALA A 102 13.33 -7.36 -10.15
N TRP A 103 12.07 -7.75 -9.91
CA TRP A 103 11.40 -7.61 -8.62
C TRP A 103 12.04 -8.44 -7.51
N LEU A 104 12.54 -9.63 -7.83
CA LEU A 104 13.21 -10.47 -6.83
C LEU A 104 14.56 -9.89 -6.44
N ARG A 105 15.26 -9.21 -7.37
CA ARG A 105 16.49 -8.47 -7.04
C ARG A 105 16.19 -7.22 -6.22
N VAL A 106 15.12 -6.48 -6.54
CA VAL A 106 14.66 -5.33 -5.73
C VAL A 106 14.26 -5.79 -4.33
N LEU A 107 13.52 -6.90 -4.20
CA LEU A 107 13.16 -7.50 -2.92
C LEU A 107 14.40 -7.83 -2.10
N TYR A 108 15.42 -8.47 -2.70
CA TYR A 108 16.66 -8.76 -1.98
C TYR A 108 17.32 -7.47 -1.45
N GLY A 109 17.42 -6.43 -2.28
CA GLY A 109 17.93 -5.13 -1.84
C GLY A 109 17.08 -4.51 -0.71
N ASP A 110 15.76 -4.64 -0.79
CA ASP A 110 14.82 -4.15 0.24
C ASP A 110 14.93 -4.92 1.56
N ILE A 111 15.10 -6.25 1.52
CA ILE A 111 15.34 -7.04 2.74
C ILE A 111 16.62 -6.56 3.44
N VAL A 112 17.70 -6.32 2.67
CA VAL A 112 18.95 -5.77 3.21
C VAL A 112 18.73 -4.36 3.76
N ARG A 113 18.13 -3.46 2.97
CA ARG A 113 18.00 -2.03 3.30
C ARG A 113 17.11 -1.76 4.51
N PHE A 114 16.01 -2.50 4.64
CA PHE A 114 14.96 -2.18 5.62
C PHE A 114 14.94 -3.12 6.83
N PHE A 115 15.56 -4.30 6.75
CA PHE A 115 15.41 -5.32 7.78
C PHE A 115 16.73 -5.92 8.27
N SER A 116 17.55 -6.52 7.40
CA SER A 116 18.69 -7.32 7.87
C SER A 116 19.97 -6.52 8.11
N ASP A 117 20.20 -5.43 7.37
CA ASP A 117 21.40 -4.59 7.50
C ASP A 117 21.09 -3.09 7.26
N PRO A 118 20.14 -2.48 8.00
CA PRO A 118 19.67 -1.12 7.74
C PRO A 118 20.73 -0.02 7.98
N GLU A 119 21.75 -0.34 8.78
CA GLU A 119 22.87 0.56 9.10
C GLU A 119 23.92 0.61 7.97
N ASN A 120 23.86 -0.30 7.00
CA ASN A 120 24.80 -0.38 5.89
C ASN A 120 24.10 -0.21 4.52
N PRO A 121 23.74 1.02 4.13
CA PRO A 121 23.07 1.29 2.85
C PRO A 121 23.97 1.00 1.63
N GLU A 122 25.28 0.81 1.80
CA GLU A 122 26.19 0.42 0.70
C GLU A 122 25.84 -0.94 0.11
N ARG A 123 25.63 -1.92 0.99
CA ARG A 123 25.34 -3.28 0.60
C ARG A 123 24.03 -3.37 -0.19
N ALA A 124 23.01 -2.63 0.24
CA ALA A 124 21.76 -2.54 -0.49
C ALA A 124 21.93 -1.83 -1.85
N LEU A 125 22.74 -0.76 -1.92
CA LEU A 125 22.99 -0.07 -3.18
C LEU A 125 23.65 -0.97 -4.23
N GLU A 126 24.61 -1.80 -3.83
CA GLU A 126 25.25 -2.76 -4.74
C GLU A 126 24.22 -3.71 -5.37
N ILE A 127 23.27 -4.20 -4.56
CA ILE A 127 22.19 -5.07 -5.05
C ILE A 127 21.24 -4.29 -5.97
N TYR A 128 20.87 -3.05 -5.60
CA TYR A 128 20.01 -2.20 -6.42
C TYR A 128 20.65 -1.85 -7.78
N ARG A 129 21.97 -1.62 -7.83
CA ARG A 129 22.70 -1.39 -9.09
C ARG A 129 22.62 -2.60 -10.03
N GLN A 130 22.56 -3.81 -9.49
CA GLN A 130 22.35 -5.02 -10.29
C GLN A 130 20.91 -5.12 -10.82
N ALA A 131 19.93 -4.54 -10.12
CA ALA A 131 18.53 -4.49 -10.56
C ALA A 131 18.26 -3.43 -11.63
N ASP A 132 19.10 -2.40 -11.73
CA ASP A 132 18.93 -1.26 -12.67
C ASP A 132 18.78 -1.66 -14.15
N PRO A 133 19.67 -2.48 -14.74
CA PRO A 133 19.52 -2.89 -16.14
C PRO A 133 18.23 -3.70 -16.36
N LEU A 134 17.84 -4.53 -15.39
CA LEU A 134 16.60 -5.32 -15.46
C LEU A 134 15.37 -4.42 -15.43
N CYS A 135 15.34 -3.44 -14.52
CA CYS A 135 14.24 -2.47 -14.44
C CYS A 135 14.17 -1.57 -15.69
N THR A 136 15.32 -1.21 -16.25
CA THR A 136 15.41 -0.41 -17.48
C THR A 136 14.88 -1.19 -18.69
N ALA A 137 15.14 -2.49 -18.77
CA ALA A 137 14.64 -3.36 -19.83
C ALA A 137 13.10 -3.52 -19.83
N MET A 138 12.43 -3.16 -18.74
CA MET A 138 10.96 -3.19 -18.63
C MET A 138 10.26 -1.95 -19.19
N LEU A 139 11.01 -0.95 -19.69
CA LEU A 139 10.40 0.20 -20.38
C LEU A 139 9.60 -0.27 -21.62
N PRO A 140 8.45 0.37 -21.93
CA PRO A 140 7.97 1.66 -21.42
C PRO A 140 7.22 1.61 -20.07
N ASP A 141 7.09 0.45 -19.43
CA ASP A 141 6.50 0.35 -18.09
C ASP A 141 7.49 0.94 -17.07
N HIS A 142 7.38 2.23 -16.80
CA HIS A 142 8.37 3.01 -16.02
C HIS A 142 8.34 2.77 -14.51
N TYR A 143 7.34 2.05 -13.98
CA TYR A 143 7.15 1.90 -12.54
C TYR A 143 8.22 1.04 -11.83
N PRO A 144 8.78 -0.06 -12.40
CA PRO A 144 9.87 -0.79 -11.75
C PRO A 144 11.11 0.08 -11.57
N LEU A 145 11.48 0.84 -12.60
CA LEU A 145 12.61 1.77 -12.52
C LEU A 145 12.32 2.94 -11.56
N SER A 146 11.07 3.38 -11.46
CA SER A 146 10.66 4.39 -10.47
C SER A 146 10.85 3.89 -9.04
N VAL A 147 10.41 2.67 -8.74
CA VAL A 147 10.59 2.02 -7.42
C VAL A 147 12.07 1.92 -7.07
N LEU A 148 12.88 1.45 -8.03
CA LEU A 148 14.33 1.35 -7.84
C LEU A 148 14.98 2.70 -7.59
N LEU A 149 14.68 3.71 -8.42
CA LEU A 149 15.27 5.04 -8.28
C LEU A 149 14.88 5.71 -6.96
N LYS A 150 13.66 5.47 -6.45
CA LYS A 150 13.25 5.91 -5.11
C LYS A 150 14.17 5.37 -4.00
N ARG A 151 14.71 4.15 -4.15
CA ARG A 151 15.72 3.59 -3.22
C ARG A 151 17.08 4.24 -3.41
N VAL A 152 17.54 4.26 -4.65
CA VAL A 152 18.90 4.69 -5.02
C VAL A 152 19.13 6.17 -4.69
N THR A 153 18.19 7.05 -5.04
CA THR A 153 18.29 8.48 -4.75
C THR A 153 18.35 8.75 -3.25
N ARG A 154 17.54 8.03 -2.45
CA ARG A 154 17.57 8.14 -0.99
C ARG A 154 18.95 7.79 -0.42
N ILE A 155 19.57 6.72 -0.92
CA ILE A 155 20.91 6.32 -0.48
C ILE A 155 21.97 7.35 -0.89
N TYR A 156 21.94 7.87 -2.11
CA TYR A 156 22.87 8.94 -2.52
C TYR A 156 22.71 10.21 -1.69
N ARG A 157 21.47 10.57 -1.34
CA ARG A 157 21.18 11.67 -0.42
C ARG A 157 21.77 11.41 0.97
N GLU A 158 21.60 10.22 1.52
CA GLU A 158 22.15 9.83 2.83
C GLU A 158 23.69 9.89 2.85
N ARG A 159 24.36 9.63 1.72
CA ARG A 159 25.82 9.75 1.57
C ARG A 159 26.33 11.17 1.35
N GLY A 160 25.46 12.09 0.92
CA GLY A 160 25.89 13.39 0.40
C GLY A 160 26.58 13.32 -0.96
N ASP A 161 26.37 12.25 -1.74
CA ASP A 161 26.85 12.16 -3.13
C ASP A 161 25.94 12.98 -4.05
N GLU A 162 26.19 14.29 -4.10
CA GLU A 162 25.31 15.23 -4.78
C GLU A 162 25.24 15.03 -6.31
N ASP A 163 26.28 14.50 -6.94
CA ASP A 163 26.32 14.31 -8.40
C ASP A 163 25.52 13.07 -8.79
N ALA A 164 25.75 11.94 -8.11
CA ALA A 164 24.94 10.74 -8.32
C ALA A 164 23.47 10.96 -7.93
N LEU A 165 23.23 11.75 -6.88
CA LEU A 165 21.87 12.17 -6.49
C LEU A 165 21.20 12.99 -7.60
N LEU A 166 21.87 14.02 -8.13
CA LEU A 166 21.30 14.85 -9.19
C LEU A 166 20.96 14.01 -10.43
N GLU A 167 21.91 13.18 -10.90
CA GLU A 167 21.72 12.34 -12.08
C GLU A 167 20.54 11.37 -11.90
N SER A 168 20.51 10.65 -10.77
CA SER A 168 19.45 9.68 -10.48
C SER A 168 18.08 10.35 -10.29
N MET A 169 18.03 11.56 -9.71
CA MET A 169 16.78 12.31 -9.56
C MET A 169 16.25 12.85 -10.89
N GLU A 170 17.12 13.34 -11.79
CA GLU A 170 16.71 13.76 -13.14
C GLU A 170 16.18 12.57 -13.95
N ARG A 171 16.87 11.42 -13.86
CA ARG A 171 16.39 10.17 -14.45
C ARG A 171 15.02 9.78 -13.88
N PHE A 172 14.82 9.91 -12.57
CA PHE A 172 13.55 9.59 -11.93
C PHE A 172 12.42 10.55 -12.36
N LEU A 173 12.68 11.86 -12.39
CA LEU A 173 11.71 12.85 -12.86
C LEU A 173 11.31 12.61 -14.34
N SER A 174 12.26 12.18 -15.18
CA SER A 174 12.02 11.89 -16.60
C SER A 174 10.97 10.79 -16.83
N LEU A 175 10.80 9.88 -15.86
CA LEU A 175 9.80 8.82 -15.89
C LEU A 175 8.38 9.34 -15.70
N LYS A 176 8.19 10.58 -15.22
CA LYS A 176 6.89 11.20 -14.94
C LYS A 176 6.01 10.34 -14.02
N SER A 177 6.65 9.70 -13.05
CA SER A 177 6.03 8.76 -12.13
C SER A 177 5.24 9.47 -11.03
N THR A 178 4.09 8.92 -10.65
CA THR A 178 3.33 9.38 -9.48
C THR A 178 4.06 9.14 -8.15
N ASN A 179 5.05 8.25 -8.14
CA ASN A 179 5.94 7.96 -6.99
C ASN A 179 7.00 9.06 -6.76
N PHE A 180 7.09 10.06 -7.65
CA PHE A 180 7.92 11.25 -7.44
C PHE A 180 7.14 12.26 -6.58
N HIS A 181 7.54 12.42 -5.33
CA HIS A 181 6.81 13.11 -4.29
C HIS A 181 7.28 14.56 -4.10
N HIS A 182 6.59 15.33 -3.24
CA HIS A 182 6.91 16.76 -3.09
C HIS A 182 8.35 16.98 -2.63
N ASP A 183 8.85 16.13 -1.72
CA ASP A 183 10.23 16.18 -1.25
C ASP A 183 11.24 16.00 -2.38
N GLU A 184 11.02 15.09 -3.34
CA GLU A 184 11.93 14.96 -4.48
C GLU A 184 11.90 16.17 -5.41
N PHE A 185 10.73 16.79 -5.64
CA PHE A 185 10.66 18.03 -6.43
C PHE A 185 11.43 19.17 -5.76
N ILE A 186 11.25 19.34 -4.45
CA ILE A 186 11.92 20.38 -3.67
C ILE A 186 13.43 20.14 -3.68
N LEU A 187 13.86 18.93 -3.33
CA LEU A 187 15.27 18.57 -3.29
C LEU A 187 15.96 18.72 -4.65
N LEU A 188 15.33 18.28 -5.75
CA LEU A 188 15.91 18.44 -7.08
C LEU A 188 16.01 19.93 -7.48
N ALA A 189 15.04 20.75 -7.12
CA ALA A 189 15.10 22.18 -7.35
C ALA A 189 16.23 22.85 -6.54
N GLU A 190 16.43 22.45 -5.27
CA GLU A 190 17.53 22.92 -4.44
C GLU A 190 18.90 22.55 -5.02
N LEU A 191 19.06 21.30 -5.49
CA LEU A 191 20.29 20.82 -6.13
C LEU A 191 20.65 21.62 -7.39
N HIS A 192 19.64 22.04 -8.17
CA HIS A 192 19.84 22.92 -9.33
C HIS A 192 20.18 24.36 -8.94
N LEU A 193 19.49 24.91 -7.93
CA LEU A 193 19.80 26.25 -7.42
C LEU A 193 21.23 26.35 -6.90
N LYS A 194 21.69 25.34 -6.14
CA LYS A 194 23.06 25.26 -5.63
C LYS A 194 24.10 25.31 -6.76
N ARG A 195 23.76 24.77 -7.93
CA ARG A 195 24.61 24.75 -9.14
C ARG A 195 24.41 25.94 -10.07
N GLY A 196 23.59 26.93 -9.68
CA GLY A 196 23.31 28.12 -10.50
C GLY A 196 22.26 27.91 -11.60
N ASN A 197 21.65 26.73 -11.69
CA ASN A 197 20.64 26.39 -12.71
C ASN A 197 19.23 26.86 -12.30
N ARG A 198 19.06 28.18 -12.12
CA ARG A 198 17.81 28.77 -11.61
C ARG A 198 16.58 28.47 -12.48
N GLU A 199 16.75 28.45 -13.80
CA GLU A 199 15.67 28.14 -14.74
C GLU A 199 15.19 26.69 -14.57
N ARG A 200 16.12 25.74 -14.55
CA ARG A 200 15.79 24.32 -14.35
C ARG A 200 15.12 24.07 -13.00
N ALA A 201 15.60 24.69 -11.92
CA ALA A 201 14.97 24.59 -10.61
C ALA A 201 13.52 25.06 -10.62
N ARG A 202 13.23 26.16 -11.34
CA ARG A 202 11.87 26.66 -11.52
C ARG A 202 11.00 25.67 -12.31
N GLU A 203 11.51 25.11 -13.40
CA GLU A 203 10.80 24.10 -14.20
C GLU A 203 10.44 22.85 -13.39
N VAL A 204 11.37 22.39 -12.53
CA VAL A 204 11.14 21.25 -11.65
C VAL A 204 9.98 21.52 -10.70
N LEU A 205 10.00 22.65 -9.97
CA LEU A 205 8.89 23.00 -9.09
C LEU A 205 7.59 23.29 -9.84
N GLU A 206 7.67 23.80 -11.08
CA GLU A 206 6.47 24.06 -11.89
C GLU A 206 5.82 22.73 -12.28
N THR A 207 6.64 21.75 -12.67
CA THR A 207 6.21 20.38 -12.93
C THR A 207 5.59 19.77 -11.68
N GLY A 208 6.22 19.94 -10.51
CA GLY A 208 5.68 19.51 -9.23
C GLY A 208 4.33 20.14 -8.92
N CYS A 209 4.20 21.46 -9.05
CA CYS A 209 2.94 22.17 -8.83
C CYS A 209 1.85 21.77 -9.84
N LYS A 210 2.20 21.34 -11.05
CA LYS A 210 1.23 20.80 -12.01
C LYS A 210 0.85 19.34 -11.71
N ALA A 211 1.80 18.52 -11.24
CA ALA A 211 1.56 17.14 -10.83
C ALA A 211 0.72 17.06 -9.55
N LYS A 212 1.04 17.90 -8.55
CA LYS A 212 0.42 17.93 -7.22
C LYS A 212 -0.13 19.31 -6.92
N VAL A 213 -1.17 19.64 -7.68
CA VAL A 213 -1.80 20.97 -7.76
C VAL A 213 -2.07 21.65 -6.42
N ARG A 214 -2.44 20.90 -5.39
CA ARG A 214 -2.84 21.44 -4.08
C ARG A 214 -1.82 21.23 -2.97
N ASP A 215 -0.63 20.73 -3.32
CA ASP A 215 0.42 20.47 -2.33
C ASP A 215 0.96 21.80 -1.76
N VAL A 216 0.86 21.94 -0.44
CA VAL A 216 1.23 23.18 0.27
C VAL A 216 2.76 23.33 0.30
N HIS A 217 3.50 22.23 0.49
CA HIS A 217 4.96 22.24 0.61
C HIS A 217 5.61 22.73 -0.68
N LEU A 218 5.15 22.26 -1.85
CA LEU A 218 5.66 22.74 -3.14
C LEU A 218 5.46 24.24 -3.33
N ARG A 219 4.31 24.77 -2.89
CA ARG A 219 3.95 26.17 -3.03
C ARG A 219 4.73 27.06 -2.06
N GLU A 220 5.01 26.56 -0.86
CA GLU A 220 5.91 27.21 0.08
C GLU A 220 7.36 27.22 -0.43
N ALA A 221 7.85 26.08 -0.93
CA ALA A 221 9.16 25.96 -1.54
C ALA A 221 9.34 26.94 -2.72
N TRP A 222 8.34 27.03 -3.61
CA TRP A 222 8.32 27.99 -4.72
C TRP A 222 8.55 29.44 -4.24
N ARG A 223 7.83 29.86 -3.20
CA ARG A 223 7.95 31.20 -2.63
C ARG A 223 9.29 31.40 -1.93
N LYS A 224 9.72 30.43 -1.11
CA LYS A 224 11.01 30.47 -0.40
C LYS A 224 12.20 30.57 -1.36
N MET A 225 12.12 29.94 -2.53
CA MET A 225 13.16 30.00 -3.58
C MET A 225 13.11 31.29 -4.44
N GLY A 226 12.16 32.19 -4.16
CA GLY A 226 12.06 33.50 -4.81
C GLY A 226 11.52 33.45 -6.23
N PHE A 227 10.66 32.48 -6.56
CA PHE A 227 10.04 32.37 -7.89
C PHE A 227 8.72 33.17 -8.02
N GLY A 228 8.39 34.02 -7.05
CA GLY A 228 7.17 34.82 -7.02
C GLY A 228 5.94 33.98 -6.65
N ASP A 229 4.83 34.19 -7.36
CA ASP A 229 3.60 33.44 -7.11
C ASP A 229 3.64 32.05 -7.76
N PRO A 230 3.28 30.99 -7.02
CA PRO A 230 3.20 29.64 -7.57
C PRO A 230 2.05 29.52 -8.58
N PRO A 231 2.08 28.51 -9.47
CA PRO A 231 0.99 28.24 -10.40
C PRO A 231 -0.37 28.20 -9.69
N PRO A 232 -1.45 28.78 -10.25
CA PRO A 232 -2.74 28.91 -9.57
C PRO A 232 -3.38 27.55 -9.23
N ILE A 233 -4.19 27.51 -8.16
CA ILE A 233 -4.96 26.33 -7.79
C ILE A 233 -6.32 26.38 -8.51
N PRO A 234 -6.63 25.45 -9.44
CA PRO A 234 -7.98 25.32 -9.98
C PRO A 234 -8.98 24.98 -8.87
N PRO A 235 -10.26 25.41 -9.00
CA PRO A 235 -11.30 25.06 -8.04
C PRO A 235 -11.47 23.53 -7.95
N ARG A 236 -11.88 23.02 -6.79
CA ARG A 236 -12.22 21.59 -6.65
C ARG A 236 -13.50 21.32 -7.44
N LYS A 237 -13.57 20.15 -8.09
CA LYS A 237 -14.83 19.66 -8.70
C LYS A 237 -15.92 19.42 -7.65
N LYS A 238 -15.51 18.97 -6.45
CA LYS A 238 -16.37 18.77 -5.27
C LYS A 238 -15.80 19.59 -4.11
N ALA A 239 -16.61 20.44 -3.50
CA ALA A 239 -16.20 21.17 -2.30
C ALA A 239 -15.90 20.18 -1.16
N LEU A 240 -14.89 20.52 -0.34
CA LEU A 240 -14.70 19.81 0.92
C LEU A 240 -15.90 20.10 1.83
N PRO A 241 -16.28 19.13 2.70
CA PRO A 241 -17.27 19.41 3.73
C PRO A 241 -16.72 20.43 4.75
N ASP A 242 -17.58 20.90 5.64
CA ASP A 242 -17.15 21.75 6.75
C ASP A 242 -16.28 20.96 7.74
N LEU A 243 -14.97 21.27 7.71
CA LEU A 243 -13.94 20.68 8.56
C LEU A 243 -13.79 21.38 9.91
N GLY A 244 -14.54 22.47 10.15
CA GLY A 244 -14.48 23.25 11.38
C GLY A 244 -14.88 22.45 12.61
N GLY A 245 -14.27 22.78 13.75
CA GLY A 245 -14.58 22.15 15.03
C GLY A 245 -13.94 20.77 15.25
N TYR A 246 -12.92 20.41 14.47
CA TYR A 246 -12.10 19.22 14.71
C TYR A 246 -10.62 19.59 14.88
N GLU A 247 -10.00 19.04 15.91
CA GLU A 247 -8.53 18.94 16.04
C GLU A 247 -8.08 17.58 15.47
N LYS A 248 -7.03 17.60 14.65
CA LYS A 248 -6.50 16.42 13.96
C LYS A 248 -4.99 16.39 14.15
N VAL A 249 -4.50 15.38 14.86
CA VAL A 249 -3.08 15.24 15.19
C VAL A 249 -2.53 14.02 14.44
N PRO A 250 -1.85 14.20 13.30
CA PRO A 250 -1.13 13.12 12.66
C PRO A 250 0.07 12.71 13.50
N VAL A 251 0.20 11.41 13.78
CA VAL A 251 1.21 10.86 14.67
C VAL A 251 2.26 10.14 13.84
N LYS A 252 3.50 10.66 13.87
CA LYS A 252 4.62 10.09 13.12
C LYS A 252 5.10 8.80 13.79
N THR A 253 5.24 7.74 13.01
CA THR A 253 5.69 6.42 13.49
C THR A 253 7.02 6.02 12.85
N LYS A 254 7.61 4.93 13.34
CA LYS A 254 8.55 4.14 12.54
C LYS A 254 7.82 3.49 11.36
N LEU A 255 8.56 2.86 10.44
CA LEU A 255 7.95 1.96 9.46
C LEU A 255 7.26 0.80 10.21
N LEU A 256 5.94 0.71 10.05
CA LEU A 256 5.14 -0.37 10.61
C LEU A 256 5.08 -1.54 9.62
N THR A 257 5.21 -2.75 10.13
CA THR A 257 5.44 -3.96 9.33
C THR A 257 4.54 -5.11 9.79
N GLU A 258 4.57 -6.24 9.10
CA GLU A 258 3.91 -7.48 9.51
C GLU A 258 4.39 -8.04 10.87
N ALA A 259 5.49 -7.51 11.43
CA ALA A 259 6.05 -7.90 12.73
C ALA A 259 5.49 -7.09 13.92
N ASP A 260 4.64 -6.11 13.66
CA ASP A 260 4.06 -5.22 14.67
C ASP A 260 2.59 -5.61 14.93
N ASP A 261 2.14 -5.59 16.19
CA ASP A 261 0.72 -5.76 16.55
C ASP A 261 -0.01 -4.42 16.49
N PRO A 262 -1.16 -4.30 15.79
CA PRO A 262 -1.86 -3.02 15.65
C PRO A 262 -2.29 -2.39 16.98
N VAL A 263 -2.74 -3.19 17.93
CA VAL A 263 -3.29 -2.68 19.20
C VAL A 263 -2.16 -2.14 20.08
N GLU A 264 -1.11 -2.93 20.29
CA GLU A 264 0.05 -2.52 21.08
C GLU A 264 0.78 -1.33 20.46
N THR A 265 0.97 -1.37 19.14
CA THR A 265 1.65 -0.29 18.40
C THR A 265 0.90 1.02 18.53
N ILE A 266 -0.40 1.04 18.19
CA ILE A 266 -1.19 2.28 18.23
C ILE A 266 -1.18 2.84 19.65
N LYS A 267 -1.43 1.99 20.66
CA LYS A 267 -1.43 2.39 22.06
C LYS A 267 -0.13 3.10 22.46
N SER A 268 1.03 2.52 22.14
CA SER A 268 2.35 3.08 22.48
C SER A 268 2.61 4.48 21.89
N TYR A 269 1.90 4.85 20.82
CA TYR A 269 2.06 6.15 20.15
C TYR A 269 1.09 7.22 20.63
N VAL A 270 -0.05 6.85 21.20
CA VAL A 270 -1.13 7.81 21.49
C VAL A 270 -1.55 7.88 22.95
N GLU A 271 -1.17 6.91 23.79
CA GLU A 271 -1.73 6.76 25.14
C GLU A 271 -1.63 8.03 26.00
N ASP A 272 -0.52 8.76 25.92
CA ASP A 272 -0.29 9.99 26.69
C ASP A 272 -1.07 11.21 26.16
N SER A 273 -1.64 11.12 24.95
CA SER A 273 -2.33 12.23 24.26
C SER A 273 -3.85 12.09 24.19
N LEU A 274 -4.38 10.93 24.59
CA LEU A 274 -5.80 10.60 24.51
C LEU A 274 -6.63 11.35 25.53
N LYS A 275 -7.82 11.77 25.10
CA LYS A 275 -8.88 12.32 25.95
C LYS A 275 -10.19 11.56 25.71
N PRO A 276 -11.08 11.50 26.71
CA PRO A 276 -12.42 10.97 26.49
C PRO A 276 -13.14 11.70 25.35
N GLY A 277 -13.73 10.95 24.43
CA GLY A 277 -14.39 11.46 23.22
C GLY A 277 -13.52 11.42 21.97
N ASP A 278 -12.21 11.16 22.09
CA ASP A 278 -11.32 11.03 20.94
C ASP A 278 -11.64 9.78 20.10
N VAL A 279 -11.34 9.87 18.80
CA VAL A 279 -11.30 8.71 17.90
C VAL A 279 -9.92 8.61 17.27
N VAL A 280 -9.30 7.44 17.38
CA VAL A 280 -8.04 7.13 16.69
C VAL A 280 -8.34 6.54 15.31
N ALA A 281 -8.05 7.30 14.26
CA ALA A 281 -8.09 6.81 12.89
C ALA A 281 -6.75 6.16 12.52
N PHE A 282 -6.80 4.95 11.97
CA PHE A 282 -5.64 4.19 11.54
C PHE A 282 -5.75 3.80 10.06
N SER A 283 -4.65 3.93 9.33
CA SER A 283 -4.61 3.64 7.88
C SER A 283 -5.02 2.21 7.55
N SER A 284 -5.95 2.05 6.60
CA SER A 284 -6.36 0.75 6.05
C SER A 284 -5.20 0.00 5.40
N CYS A 285 -4.36 0.70 4.63
CA CYS A 285 -3.18 0.15 3.97
C CYS A 285 -2.19 -0.41 4.99
N VAL A 286 -1.87 0.35 6.05
CA VAL A 286 -0.93 -0.11 7.07
C VAL A 286 -1.52 -1.25 7.91
N ALA A 287 -2.81 -1.23 8.22
CA ALA A 287 -3.48 -2.37 8.84
C ALA A 287 -3.36 -3.65 7.98
N ALA A 288 -3.49 -3.54 6.65
CA ALA A 288 -3.32 -4.67 5.75
C ALA A 288 -1.88 -5.21 5.71
N ILE A 289 -0.87 -4.32 5.74
CA ILE A 289 0.54 -4.71 5.88
C ILE A 289 0.75 -5.50 7.17
N MET A 290 0.24 -5.01 8.30
CA MET A 290 0.36 -5.67 9.60
C MET A 290 -0.35 -7.03 9.65
N GLU A 291 -1.42 -7.22 8.86
CA GLU A 291 -2.10 -8.50 8.65
C GLU A 291 -1.41 -9.41 7.62
N GLY A 292 -0.44 -8.90 6.84
CA GLY A 292 0.23 -9.63 5.76
C GLY A 292 -0.63 -9.80 4.50
N ARG A 293 -1.66 -8.98 4.31
CA ARG A 293 -2.64 -9.07 3.22
C ARG A 293 -2.18 -8.29 1.99
N MET A 294 -1.15 -8.84 1.33
CA MET A 294 -0.49 -8.17 0.21
C MET A 294 0.06 -9.17 -0.82
N LEU A 295 0.01 -8.80 -2.11
CA LEU A 295 0.60 -9.56 -3.21
C LEU A 295 1.70 -8.73 -3.88
N MET A 296 2.86 -9.34 -4.11
CA MET A 296 4.05 -8.67 -4.66
C MET A 296 4.17 -8.88 -6.16
N GLU A 297 4.56 -7.83 -6.88
CA GLU A 297 4.99 -7.91 -8.28
C GLU A 297 6.07 -8.97 -8.50
N GLY A 298 6.01 -9.64 -9.65
CA GLY A 298 6.97 -10.70 -10.01
C GLY A 298 6.87 -11.99 -9.20
N THR A 299 5.96 -12.10 -8.21
CA THR A 299 5.80 -13.31 -7.39
C THR A 299 4.52 -14.09 -7.68
N VAL A 300 3.52 -13.45 -8.27
CA VAL A 300 2.20 -14.04 -8.51
C VAL A 300 1.99 -14.36 -9.99
N PRO A 301 1.67 -15.62 -10.36
CA PRO A 301 1.30 -15.95 -11.73
C PRO A 301 -0.01 -15.24 -12.14
N ILE A 302 0.06 -14.39 -13.15
CA ILE A 302 -1.11 -13.67 -13.67
C ILE A 302 -1.93 -14.59 -14.58
N SER A 303 -3.22 -14.76 -14.27
CA SER A 303 -4.15 -15.56 -15.10
C SER A 303 -4.60 -14.83 -16.37
N LEU A 304 -5.12 -15.58 -17.35
CA LEU A 304 -5.75 -14.98 -18.54
C LEU A 304 -6.95 -14.10 -18.17
N LEU A 305 -7.73 -14.51 -17.17
CA LEU A 305 -8.87 -13.76 -16.68
C LEU A 305 -8.43 -12.43 -16.05
N ALA A 306 -7.34 -12.42 -15.26
CA ALA A 306 -6.77 -11.18 -14.71
C ALA A 306 -6.34 -10.22 -15.82
N ARG A 307 -5.59 -10.71 -16.82
CA ARG A 307 -5.17 -9.91 -17.98
C ARG A 307 -6.36 -9.34 -18.77
N PHE A 308 -7.42 -10.12 -18.93
CA PHE A 308 -8.62 -9.67 -19.61
C PHE A 308 -9.36 -8.61 -18.79
N THR A 309 -9.55 -8.86 -17.49
CA THR A 309 -10.22 -7.95 -16.55
C THR A 309 -9.50 -6.61 -16.49
N SER A 310 -8.18 -6.60 -16.34
CA SER A 310 -7.41 -5.37 -16.24
C SER A 310 -7.53 -4.50 -17.50
N ARG A 311 -7.51 -5.12 -18.70
CA ARG A 311 -7.72 -4.42 -19.97
C ARG A 311 -9.11 -3.81 -20.12
N LEU A 312 -10.15 -4.43 -19.57
CA LEU A 312 -11.52 -3.88 -19.60
C LEU A 312 -11.70 -2.68 -18.65
N ILE A 313 -10.92 -2.65 -17.57
CA ILE A 313 -10.96 -1.59 -16.55
C ILE A 313 -9.94 -0.49 -16.87
N ALA A 314 -8.95 -0.74 -17.73
CA ALA A 314 -7.91 0.19 -18.14
C ALA A 314 -8.47 1.48 -18.77
N GLY A 315 -8.84 2.42 -17.92
CA GLY A 315 -8.99 3.83 -18.23
C GLY A 315 -7.75 4.55 -17.73
N ARG A 316 -7.03 5.20 -18.64
CA ARG A 316 -5.98 6.16 -18.27
C ARG A 316 -6.66 7.50 -18.00
N HIS A 317 -6.35 8.09 -16.86
CA HIS A 317 -6.83 9.42 -16.52
C HIS A 317 -5.65 10.33 -16.14
N PRO A 318 -5.69 11.61 -16.55
CA PRO A 318 -4.65 12.55 -16.14
C PRO A 318 -4.74 12.82 -14.63
N VAL A 319 -3.60 12.76 -13.95
CA VAL A 319 -3.41 13.18 -12.56
C VAL A 319 -2.40 14.32 -12.57
N GLY A 320 -2.92 15.54 -12.69
CA GLY A 320 -2.08 16.73 -12.89
C GLY A 320 -1.30 16.65 -14.21
N ALA A 321 0.03 16.82 -14.15
CA ALA A 321 0.94 16.67 -15.28
C ALA A 321 1.28 15.20 -15.64
N PHE A 322 0.85 14.24 -14.82
CA PHE A 322 1.17 12.82 -14.99
C PHE A 322 -0.04 12.01 -15.45
N THR A 323 0.19 10.78 -15.91
CA THR A 323 -0.87 9.81 -16.22
C THR A 323 -0.92 8.77 -15.12
N SER A 324 -2.11 8.54 -14.58
CA SER A 324 -2.37 7.38 -13.72
C SER A 324 -3.43 6.49 -14.36
N SER A 325 -3.45 5.23 -13.95
CA SER A 325 -4.50 4.29 -14.32
C SER A 325 -5.36 4.00 -13.08
N ALA A 326 -6.59 3.53 -13.29
CA ALA A 326 -7.37 3.02 -12.17
C ALA A 326 -6.60 1.86 -11.48
N PRO A 327 -6.70 1.68 -10.16
CA PRO A 327 -5.99 0.62 -9.43
C PRO A 327 -6.13 -0.79 -10.04
N MET A 328 -7.32 -1.08 -10.58
CA MET A 328 -7.65 -2.37 -11.21
C MET A 328 -7.17 -2.51 -12.68
N ALA A 329 -6.47 -1.50 -13.22
CA ALA A 329 -5.86 -1.56 -14.54
C ALA A 329 -4.51 -2.31 -14.53
N ASN A 330 -3.88 -2.45 -13.36
CA ASN A 330 -2.75 -3.37 -13.18
C ASN A 330 -3.27 -4.83 -13.21
N ALA A 331 -2.56 -5.69 -13.94
CA ALA A 331 -2.88 -7.11 -14.02
C ALA A 331 -2.68 -7.84 -12.67
N LEU A 332 -1.72 -7.41 -11.84
CA LEU A 332 -1.57 -7.92 -10.48
C LEU A 332 -2.77 -7.55 -9.61
N SER A 333 -3.29 -6.33 -9.70
CA SER A 333 -4.49 -5.90 -8.97
C SER A 333 -5.73 -6.69 -9.39
N ALA A 334 -5.90 -6.95 -10.69
CA ALA A 334 -6.95 -7.84 -11.18
C ALA A 334 -6.79 -9.29 -10.70
N GLN A 335 -5.57 -9.81 -10.65
CA GLN A 335 -5.29 -11.13 -10.09
C GLN A 335 -5.55 -11.14 -8.57
N THR A 336 -5.24 -10.07 -7.86
CA THR A 336 -5.52 -9.90 -6.42
C THR A 336 -7.02 -9.93 -6.16
N ALA A 337 -7.83 -9.23 -6.95
CA ALA A 337 -9.29 -9.29 -6.84
C ALA A 337 -9.85 -10.69 -7.11
N LEU A 338 -9.33 -11.39 -8.13
CA LEU A 338 -9.70 -12.78 -8.41
C LEU A 338 -9.35 -13.70 -7.25
N GLU A 339 -8.16 -13.55 -6.69
CA GLU A 339 -7.75 -14.33 -5.54
C GLU A 339 -8.55 -13.95 -4.29
N GLU A 340 -8.99 -12.71 -4.12
CA GLU A 340 -9.79 -12.32 -2.95
C GLU A 340 -11.22 -12.84 -3.02
N VAL A 341 -11.90 -12.70 -4.16
CA VAL A 341 -13.36 -12.98 -4.25
C VAL A 341 -13.75 -14.12 -5.18
N GLY A 342 -12.80 -14.73 -5.86
CA GLY A 342 -12.99 -15.88 -6.74
C GLY A 342 -13.37 -15.52 -8.18
N ALA A 343 -13.14 -16.46 -9.10
CA ALA A 343 -13.26 -16.24 -10.53
C ALA A 343 -14.71 -15.97 -10.99
N LEU A 344 -15.68 -16.75 -10.49
CA LEU A 344 -17.07 -16.60 -10.89
C LEU A 344 -17.63 -15.21 -10.56
N ARG A 345 -17.36 -14.70 -9.35
CA ARG A 345 -17.83 -13.38 -8.92
C ARG A 345 -17.23 -12.26 -9.77
N ILE A 346 -15.95 -12.33 -10.11
CA ILE A 346 -15.32 -11.36 -11.00
C ILE A 346 -15.93 -11.41 -12.41
N LEU A 347 -16.20 -12.60 -12.96
CA LEU A 347 -16.89 -12.73 -14.25
C LEU A 347 -18.28 -12.08 -14.23
N VAL A 348 -19.07 -12.34 -13.19
CA VAL A 348 -20.40 -11.71 -13.03
C VAL A 348 -20.25 -10.19 -12.85
N ALA A 349 -19.25 -9.72 -12.10
CA ALA A 349 -18.97 -8.30 -11.93
C ALA A 349 -18.59 -7.59 -13.23
N ILE A 350 -17.82 -8.25 -14.11
CA ILE A 350 -17.49 -7.73 -15.45
C ILE A 350 -18.76 -7.53 -16.27
N VAL A 351 -19.65 -8.54 -16.29
CA VAL A 351 -20.93 -8.46 -17.01
C VAL A 351 -21.79 -7.32 -16.45
N ALA A 352 -21.93 -7.24 -15.12
CA ALA A 352 -22.68 -6.17 -14.46
C ALA A 352 -22.10 -4.78 -14.75
N GLY A 353 -20.77 -4.64 -14.75
CA GLY A 353 -20.08 -3.40 -15.12
C GLY A 353 -20.34 -3.00 -16.58
N GLY A 354 -20.34 -3.97 -17.50
CA GLY A 354 -20.69 -3.76 -18.91
C GLY A 354 -22.14 -3.28 -19.09
N ILE A 355 -23.08 -3.91 -18.38
CA ILE A 355 -24.50 -3.48 -18.34
C ILE A 355 -24.62 -2.06 -17.77
N GLY A 356 -23.96 -1.78 -16.65
CA GLY A 356 -23.94 -0.45 -16.04
C GLY A 356 -23.48 0.62 -17.02
N LYS A 357 -22.36 0.40 -17.71
CA LYS A 357 -21.85 1.30 -18.76
C LYS A 357 -22.87 1.51 -19.89
N ALA A 358 -23.57 0.47 -20.34
CA ALA A 358 -24.61 0.59 -21.35
C ALA A 358 -25.78 1.51 -20.91
N PHE A 359 -26.09 1.53 -19.61
CA PHE A 359 -27.08 2.43 -19.01
C PHE A 359 -26.50 3.75 -18.46
N ARG A 360 -25.22 4.07 -18.76
CA ARG A 360 -24.51 5.26 -18.23
C ARG A 360 -24.51 5.32 -16.69
N ARG A 361 -24.45 4.17 -16.04
CA ARG A 361 -24.32 4.01 -14.59
C ARG A 361 -22.98 3.37 -14.27
N ASP A 362 -22.10 4.14 -13.63
CA ASP A 362 -20.79 3.65 -13.21
C ASP A 362 -20.86 2.85 -11.90
N GLY A 363 -19.82 2.07 -11.63
CA GLY A 363 -19.61 1.42 -10.32
C GLY A 363 -20.26 0.05 -10.12
N TRP A 364 -21.09 -0.45 -11.04
CA TRP A 364 -21.76 -1.75 -10.91
C TRP A 364 -20.79 -2.93 -10.79
N PHE A 365 -19.60 -2.83 -11.40
CA PHE A 365 -18.52 -3.78 -11.19
C PHE A 365 -18.19 -3.93 -9.71
N TYR A 366 -17.93 -2.83 -9.00
CA TYR A 366 -17.55 -2.84 -7.58
C TYR A 366 -18.70 -3.26 -6.67
N VAL A 367 -19.95 -2.91 -7.03
CA VAL A 367 -21.14 -3.37 -6.29
C VAL A 367 -21.22 -4.90 -6.27
N VAL A 368 -20.99 -5.54 -7.42
CA VAL A 368 -21.04 -7.00 -7.52
C VAL A 368 -19.76 -7.65 -6.98
N ALA A 369 -18.58 -7.13 -7.33
CA ALA A 369 -17.29 -7.64 -6.88
C ALA A 369 -17.14 -7.59 -5.35
N GLY A 370 -17.75 -6.58 -4.71
CA GLY A 370 -17.85 -6.44 -3.27
C GLY A 370 -16.85 -5.46 -2.67
N PRO A 371 -17.04 -5.11 -1.38
CA PRO A 371 -16.32 -4.04 -0.71
C PRO A 371 -14.81 -4.32 -0.55
N GLN A 372 -14.39 -5.58 -0.47
CA GLN A 372 -12.96 -5.93 -0.40
C GLN A 372 -12.23 -5.61 -1.71
N VAL A 373 -12.88 -5.76 -2.87
CA VAL A 373 -12.28 -5.38 -4.17
C VAL A 373 -12.17 -3.87 -4.31
N ALA A 374 -13.10 -3.12 -3.71
CA ALA A 374 -13.06 -1.65 -3.72
C ALA A 374 -11.94 -1.07 -2.83
N GLN A 375 -11.44 -1.84 -1.87
CA GLN A 375 -10.33 -1.46 -0.98
C GLN A 375 -8.95 -1.88 -1.52
N ILE A 376 -8.89 -2.51 -2.70
CA ILE A 376 -7.60 -2.89 -3.29
C ILE A 376 -6.86 -1.62 -3.68
N ASP A 377 -5.70 -1.43 -3.08
CA ASP A 377 -4.77 -0.36 -3.42
C ASP A 377 -3.68 -0.90 -4.35
N ASP A 378 -3.37 -0.13 -5.40
CA ASP A 378 -2.44 -0.54 -6.45
C ASP A 378 -0.99 -0.28 -6.04
N ILE A 379 -0.09 -0.77 -6.89
CA ILE A 379 1.33 -0.43 -6.80
C ILE A 379 1.54 1.09 -6.76
N LEU A 380 2.62 1.52 -6.10
CA LEU A 380 2.95 2.92 -5.82
C LEU A 380 1.99 3.65 -4.86
N GLY A 381 0.97 2.97 -4.31
CA GLY A 381 0.07 3.50 -3.28
C GLY A 381 0.62 3.39 -1.85
N SER A 382 1.63 2.54 -1.66
CA SER A 382 2.27 2.27 -0.36
C SER A 382 3.70 2.83 -0.29
N LEU A 383 4.24 2.92 0.93
CA LEU A 383 5.62 3.35 1.15
C LEU A 383 6.62 2.21 0.92
N PRO A 384 7.88 2.52 0.53
CA PRO A 384 8.99 1.58 0.57
C PRO A 384 9.09 0.84 1.92
N PRO A 385 9.30 -0.50 1.95
CA PRO A 385 9.58 -1.40 0.83
C PRO A 385 8.34 -1.97 0.12
N TYR A 386 7.15 -1.45 0.38
CA TYR A 386 5.88 -2.02 -0.05
C TYR A 386 5.28 -1.36 -1.31
N ASP A 387 5.96 -0.39 -1.91
CA ASP A 387 5.50 0.43 -3.06
C ASP A 387 5.37 -0.34 -4.40
N TYR A 388 5.62 -1.65 -4.43
CA TYR A 388 5.36 -2.55 -5.57
C TYR A 388 4.52 -3.77 -5.17
N TYR A 389 3.77 -3.63 -4.08
CA TYR A 389 2.77 -4.58 -3.64
C TYR A 389 1.39 -4.03 -3.95
N VAL A 390 0.47 -4.94 -4.25
CA VAL A 390 -0.96 -4.66 -4.23
C VAL A 390 -1.46 -5.02 -2.83
N MET A 391 -2.06 -4.03 -2.17
CA MET A 391 -2.62 -4.18 -0.83
C MET A 391 -4.10 -4.55 -0.93
N LEU A 392 -4.52 -5.53 -0.13
CA LEU A 392 -5.95 -5.78 0.07
C LEU A 392 -6.45 -4.92 1.24
N GLY A 393 -7.76 -4.75 1.36
CA GLY A 393 -8.36 -4.24 2.59
C GLY A 393 -8.09 -5.18 3.77
N PRO A 394 -8.04 -4.66 5.02
CA PRO A 394 -7.99 -5.50 6.21
C PRO A 394 -9.14 -6.52 6.23
N LYS A 395 -8.90 -7.70 6.81
CA LYS A 395 -9.85 -8.81 6.74
C LYS A 395 -11.16 -8.48 7.44
N ASP A 396 -11.07 -7.99 8.68
CA ASP A 396 -12.21 -7.70 9.56
C ASP A 396 -12.02 -6.33 10.25
N PRO A 397 -12.11 -5.20 9.51
CA PRO A 397 -11.77 -3.87 10.02
C PRO A 397 -12.65 -3.42 11.19
N TYR A 398 -13.90 -3.90 11.29
CA TYR A 398 -14.77 -3.69 12.44
C TYR A 398 -14.25 -4.37 13.72
N LEU A 399 -13.84 -5.63 13.63
CA LEU A 399 -13.30 -6.36 14.78
C LEU A 399 -11.96 -5.78 15.22
N LEU A 400 -11.11 -5.42 14.25
CA LEU A 400 -9.85 -4.74 14.52
C LEU A 400 -10.07 -3.40 15.23
N SER A 401 -10.99 -2.57 14.73
CA SER A 401 -11.32 -1.28 15.36
C SER A 401 -11.80 -1.45 16.81
N ASN A 402 -12.67 -2.44 17.08
CA ASN A 402 -13.13 -2.72 18.43
C ASN A 402 -12.01 -3.23 19.35
N ARG A 403 -11.07 -4.02 18.84
CA ARG A 403 -9.88 -4.44 19.61
C ARG A 403 -9.00 -3.25 19.96
N ILE A 404 -8.76 -2.34 19.01
CA ILE A 404 -7.97 -1.12 19.23
C ILE A 404 -8.65 -0.27 20.29
N ALA A 405 -9.93 0.07 20.13
CA ALA A 405 -10.67 0.88 21.10
C ALA A 405 -10.61 0.31 22.53
N ARG A 406 -10.81 -1.02 22.68
CA ARG A 406 -10.66 -1.68 24.00
C ARG A 406 -9.24 -1.58 24.56
N GLY A 407 -8.22 -1.65 23.71
CA GLY A 407 -6.81 -1.50 24.12
C GLY A 407 -6.45 -0.08 24.57
N LEU A 408 -7.13 0.93 24.01
CA LEU A 408 -6.92 2.36 24.32
C LEU A 408 -7.66 2.83 25.58
N GLY A 409 -8.75 2.16 25.95
CA GLY A 409 -9.50 2.42 27.19
C GLY A 409 -10.89 3.01 26.98
N ASP A 410 -11.62 3.15 28.08
CA ASP A 410 -13.01 3.59 28.05
C ASP A 410 -13.16 5.04 27.56
N GLY A 411 -14.16 5.26 26.70
CA GLY A 411 -14.46 6.59 26.16
C GLY A 411 -13.61 7.02 24.96
N VAL A 412 -12.79 6.12 24.41
CA VAL A 412 -12.03 6.34 23.17
C VAL A 412 -12.54 5.41 22.08
N GLY A 413 -12.77 5.96 20.88
CA GLY A 413 -13.10 5.18 19.68
C GLY A 413 -11.87 4.87 18.83
N ALA A 414 -12.00 3.91 17.93
CA ALA A 414 -11.00 3.66 16.91
C ALA A 414 -11.67 3.35 15.57
N ALA A 415 -10.99 3.66 14.48
CA ALA A 415 -11.46 3.35 13.14
C ALA A 415 -10.31 3.03 12.20
N ILE A 416 -10.55 2.10 11.29
CA ILE A 416 -9.72 1.89 10.12
C ILE A 416 -10.26 2.80 9.00
N VAL A 417 -9.40 3.64 8.46
CA VAL A 417 -9.77 4.68 7.49
C VAL A 417 -8.91 4.55 6.24
N ASP A 418 -9.58 4.60 5.09
CA ASP A 418 -8.98 4.83 3.78
C ASP A 418 -9.27 6.27 3.37
N ALA A 419 -8.25 7.11 3.21
CA ALA A 419 -8.39 8.53 2.90
C ALA A 419 -7.45 8.96 1.80
N ASN A 420 -7.85 9.96 1.01
CA ASN A 420 -7.04 10.50 -0.06
C ASN A 420 -7.25 12.01 -0.28
N ASP A 421 -6.32 12.64 -1.00
CA ASP A 421 -6.29 14.09 -1.22
C ASP A 421 -7.42 14.61 -2.14
N LEU A 422 -8.23 13.71 -2.72
CA LEU A 422 -9.37 14.07 -3.56
C LEU A 422 -10.57 14.57 -2.74
N GLY A 423 -10.51 14.52 -1.41
CA GLY A 423 -11.62 14.92 -0.56
C GLY A 423 -12.50 13.75 -0.11
N ILE A 424 -11.98 12.52 -0.18
CA ILE A 424 -12.72 11.30 0.11
C ILE A 424 -11.97 10.59 1.24
N ALA A 425 -12.68 10.38 2.34
CA ALA A 425 -12.30 9.48 3.41
C ALA A 425 -13.43 8.47 3.60
N TRP A 426 -13.07 7.22 3.83
CA TRP A 426 -13.98 6.11 4.07
C TRP A 426 -13.54 5.38 5.35
N ALA A 427 -14.40 5.36 6.35
CA ALA A 427 -14.21 4.53 7.54
C ALA A 427 -14.59 3.08 7.19
N VAL A 428 -13.64 2.33 6.64
CA VAL A 428 -13.84 0.94 6.19
C VAL A 428 -14.22 -0.01 7.33
N GLY A 429 -13.87 0.34 8.57
CA GLY A 429 -14.41 -0.23 9.79
C GLY A 429 -14.18 0.69 10.97
N TYR A 430 -15.04 0.61 11.98
CA TYR A 430 -14.98 1.49 13.14
C TYR A 430 -15.52 0.78 14.38
N SER A 431 -15.02 1.15 15.55
CA SER A 431 -15.44 0.57 16.81
C SER A 431 -16.87 0.96 17.14
N ASP A 432 -17.48 0.22 18.06
CA ASP A 432 -18.79 0.58 18.57
C ASP A 432 -18.81 2.04 19.05
N ARG A 433 -19.95 2.70 18.85
CA ARG A 433 -20.23 4.11 19.17
C ARG A 433 -19.60 5.17 18.25
N VAL A 434 -18.62 4.86 17.41
CA VAL A 434 -18.05 5.87 16.49
C VAL A 434 -19.11 6.33 15.48
N ASP A 435 -19.28 7.64 15.33
CA ASP A 435 -20.03 8.23 14.22
C ASP A 435 -19.12 8.30 12.99
N ALA A 436 -19.25 7.27 12.13
CA ALA A 436 -18.46 7.16 10.91
C ALA A 436 -18.60 8.38 9.98
N LYS A 437 -19.78 9.01 9.88
CA LYS A 437 -19.97 10.16 8.98
C LYS A 437 -19.25 11.41 9.50
N ALA A 438 -19.30 11.62 10.81
CA ALA A 438 -18.57 12.71 11.45
C ALA A 438 -17.05 12.52 11.28
N LEU A 439 -16.56 11.29 11.45
CA LEU A 439 -15.16 10.94 11.24
C LEU A 439 -14.71 11.10 9.78
N GLU A 440 -15.48 10.57 8.82
CA GLU A 440 -15.21 10.73 7.38
C GLU A 440 -15.17 12.21 6.97
N THR A 441 -16.03 13.03 7.57
CA THR A 441 -16.00 14.48 7.39
C THR A 441 -14.70 15.08 7.93
N ALA A 442 -14.31 14.73 9.16
CA ALA A 442 -13.09 15.24 9.78
C ALA A 442 -11.82 14.85 8.99
N MET A 443 -11.80 13.65 8.42
CA MET A 443 -10.67 13.08 7.68
C MET A 443 -10.65 13.45 6.19
N ALA A 444 -11.63 14.20 5.68
CA ALA A 444 -11.80 14.44 4.24
C ALA A 444 -10.64 15.22 3.59
N ASP A 445 -9.84 15.97 4.35
CA ASP A 445 -8.63 16.64 3.86
C ASP A 445 -7.35 15.79 4.01
N ASN A 446 -7.49 14.54 4.43
CA ASN A 446 -6.42 13.56 4.58
C ASN A 446 -5.23 14.04 5.45
N PRO A 447 -5.44 14.27 6.76
CA PRO A 447 -4.38 14.71 7.66
C PRO A 447 -3.21 13.72 7.78
N ALA A 448 -3.42 12.44 7.44
CA ALA A 448 -2.38 11.41 7.43
C ALA A 448 -1.37 11.58 6.28
N GLY A 449 -1.73 12.31 5.22
CA GLY A 449 -0.95 12.39 3.99
C GLY A 449 -1.02 11.12 3.14
N ASN A 450 -0.43 11.18 1.95
CA ASN A 450 -0.43 10.13 0.92
C ASN A 450 0.99 9.75 0.45
N GLN A 451 2.02 10.25 1.12
CA GLN A 451 3.42 10.19 0.67
C GLN A 451 4.30 9.75 1.85
N ASP A 452 5.55 10.18 1.90
CA ASP A 452 6.57 9.72 2.85
C ASP A 452 6.44 10.27 4.28
N GLN A 453 5.26 10.79 4.68
CA GLN A 453 5.06 11.41 6.00
C GLN A 453 5.23 10.41 7.17
N MET A 454 4.92 9.13 6.94
CA MET A 454 4.90 8.06 7.96
C MET A 454 3.99 8.40 9.14
N THR A 455 2.78 8.87 8.85
CA THR A 455 1.76 9.25 9.84
C THR A 455 0.48 8.40 9.71
N PRO A 456 0.56 7.06 9.85
CA PRO A 456 -0.58 6.18 9.64
C PRO A 456 -1.64 6.25 10.74
N ILE A 457 -1.33 6.94 11.85
CA ILE A 457 -2.24 7.16 12.99
C ILE A 457 -2.61 8.64 13.01
N VAL A 458 -3.90 8.94 13.12
CA VAL A 458 -4.42 10.30 13.33
C VAL A 458 -5.36 10.30 14.52
N LEU A 459 -5.04 11.11 15.54
CA LEU A 459 -5.98 11.39 16.62
C LEU A 459 -6.96 12.46 16.15
N VAL A 460 -8.25 12.16 16.22
CA VAL A 460 -9.33 13.07 15.84
C VAL A 460 -10.14 13.43 17.08
N ARG A 461 -10.28 14.73 17.33
CA ARG A 461 -10.98 15.27 18.50
C ARG A 461 -12.01 16.30 18.06
N ALA A 462 -13.24 16.13 18.53
CA ALA A 462 -14.26 17.18 18.40
C ALA A 462 -13.97 18.30 19.40
N LEU A 463 -13.94 19.54 18.90
CA LEU A 463 -13.77 20.74 19.73
C LEU A 463 -15.11 21.20 20.30
N GLU A 464 -15.05 22.08 21.30
CA GLU A 464 -16.23 22.66 21.92
C GLU A 464 -17.17 23.30 20.87
N GLY A 465 -18.46 22.98 20.96
CA GLY A 465 -19.47 23.44 20.00
C GLY A 465 -19.65 22.55 18.76
N ARG A 466 -18.81 21.53 18.54
CA ARG A 466 -19.02 20.50 17.52
C ARG A 466 -19.70 19.27 18.13
N ALA A 467 -20.53 18.57 17.36
CA ALA A 467 -21.06 17.28 17.76
C ALA A 467 -19.89 16.29 18.00
N GLY A 468 -20.00 15.49 19.07
CA GLY A 468 -18.98 14.50 19.42
C GLY A 468 -18.84 13.41 18.36
N LEU A 469 -17.64 12.80 18.28
CA LEU A 469 -17.35 11.68 17.38
C LEU A 469 -17.87 10.33 17.91
N LEU A 470 -18.27 10.28 19.18
CA LEU A 470 -18.84 9.11 19.83
C LEU A 470 -20.33 9.35 20.13
N THR A 471 -21.15 8.39 19.74
CA THR A 471 -22.58 8.33 20.05
C THR A 471 -22.82 7.86 21.48
N SER A 472 -23.95 8.29 22.07
CA SER A 472 -24.34 7.88 23.42
C SER A 472 -24.48 6.35 23.52
N PRO A 473 -24.19 5.74 24.69
CA PRO A 473 -24.49 4.33 24.92
C PRO A 473 -25.99 4.07 24.67
N ARG A 474 -26.30 3.01 23.91
CA ARG A 474 -27.68 2.53 23.77
C ARG A 474 -28.12 1.76 25.01
#